data_AF-A0A7S4RGN7-F1
#
_entry.id   AF-A0A7S4RGN7-F1
#
_cell.length_a   1.000
_cell.length_b   1.000
_cell.length_c   1.000
_cell.angle_alpha   90.00
_cell.angle_beta   90.00
_cell.angle_gamma   90.00
#
_symmetry.space_group_name_H-M   'P 1'
#
loop_
_entity.id
_entity.type
_entity.pdbx_description
1 polymer ?
#
loop_
_entity_poly.entity_id
_entity_poly.type
_entity_poly.pdbx_seq_one_letter_code
_entity_poly.pdbx_strand_id
1 'polypeptide(L)'
;MGRTTTIVKGILLTLVCEGLEINHHACESVSDRSKHNMACEGDSSGLAKMPPVSKCGLYMAESAIPNSGLGMYTAVDIPSGHTISPEIVINLADYKEPEDIIDSYSWHHRNTRSTHEADSIESLVPGVGALANSHPGLVNTQMTLPKINSAGLHRYSDPGVGAFSNFHDFTVSASQHIQAGMEIFVDYGEDYFVDVLENDWIHIPMEEDYEKGDNIIWMFWKTVHGQVDTAHAKLLWTFIRQLAAHNGRLLAALPSDPNDIPKAIKLGTAMLSVPNVVRTSEWLEKNGQCLDNIRPGQSTLEQAGRGAFATRSLRMGDVIAPAPLLHIRRDDSVIKYAEEFPDGTTNFFYMNQLLLNYCFSHPRSSLLLYPYSPVVNYINHDGKEPNAFIRWSGRKYHKSEWLD
;
A
#
# COMPACT_ATOMS: atom_id res chain seq x y z
N MET A 1 -15.56 -7.59 22.74
CA MET A 1 -15.36 -8.49 21.58
C MET A 1 -13.99 -8.12 21.05
N GLY A 2 -13.04 -9.05 21.09
CA GLY A 2 -11.65 -8.78 20.69
C GLY A 2 -11.58 -8.40 19.22
N ARG A 3 -10.85 -7.32 18.92
CA ARG A 3 -10.52 -6.92 17.56
C ARG A 3 -9.50 -7.93 17.03
N THR A 4 -9.95 -9.09 16.56
CA THR A 4 -9.09 -9.95 15.74
C THR A 4 -8.61 -9.09 14.58
N THR A 5 -7.32 -8.77 14.56
CA THR A 5 -6.64 -8.19 13.41
C THR A 5 -6.96 -9.12 12.24
N THR A 6 -7.93 -8.72 11.43
CA THR A 6 -8.30 -9.51 10.27
C THR A 6 -7.16 -9.30 9.30
N ILE A 7 -6.17 -10.19 9.39
CA ILE A 7 -5.21 -10.40 8.32
C ILE A 7 -6.06 -10.69 7.10
N VAL A 8 -6.21 -9.70 6.22
CA VAL A 8 -7.02 -9.83 5.02
C VAL A 8 -6.33 -10.83 4.11
N LYS A 9 -6.70 -12.10 4.26
CA LYS A 9 -6.49 -13.15 3.26
C LYS A 9 -7.42 -12.83 2.09
N GLY A 10 -7.11 -11.82 1.28
CA GLY A 10 -8.03 -11.27 0.29
C GLY A 10 -8.29 -12.19 -0.91
N ILE A 11 -9.43 -11.98 -1.57
CA ILE A 11 -9.66 -12.50 -2.92
C ILE A 11 -8.79 -11.67 -3.87
N LEU A 12 -8.07 -12.38 -4.73
CA LEU A 12 -7.16 -11.76 -5.71
C LEU A 12 -7.78 -11.78 -7.10
N LEU A 13 -8.00 -10.60 -7.69
CA LEU A 13 -8.20 -10.45 -9.12
C LEU A 13 -6.87 -10.29 -9.84
N THR A 14 -6.89 -10.52 -11.14
CA THR A 14 -5.79 -10.25 -12.04
C THR A 14 -6.34 -9.57 -13.28
N LEU A 15 -5.79 -8.42 -13.62
CA LEU A 15 -6.06 -7.73 -14.86
C LEU A 15 -5.22 -8.36 -15.96
N VAL A 16 -5.84 -8.61 -17.11
CA VAL A 16 -5.24 -9.36 -18.22
C VAL A 16 -5.41 -8.58 -19.51
N CYS A 17 -4.36 -8.53 -20.33
CA CYS A 17 -4.38 -7.88 -21.63
C CYS A 17 -5.27 -8.63 -22.62
N GLU A 18 -6.12 -7.90 -23.33
CA GLU A 18 -6.99 -8.40 -24.41
C GLU A 18 -6.77 -7.55 -25.66
N GLY A 19 -6.02 -8.09 -26.62
CA GLY A 19 -5.67 -7.37 -27.85
C GLY A 19 -4.28 -7.71 -28.39
N LEU A 20 -4.02 -7.32 -29.64
CA LEU A 20 -2.71 -7.45 -30.29
C LEU A 20 -1.71 -6.50 -29.60
N GLU A 21 -0.86 -7.05 -28.75
CA GLU A 21 0.36 -6.46 -28.17
C GLU A 21 0.26 -4.96 -27.77
N ILE A 22 0.10 -4.68 -26.48
CA ILE A 22 0.25 -3.32 -25.94
C ILE A 22 1.75 -3.00 -25.97
N ASN A 23 2.18 -2.35 -27.04
CA ASN A 23 3.56 -1.92 -27.22
C ASN A 23 3.84 -0.64 -26.43
N HIS A 24 5.05 -0.55 -25.86
CA HIS A 24 5.59 0.62 -25.15
C HIS A 24 5.51 1.94 -25.96
N HIS A 25 5.29 1.85 -27.28
CA HIS A 25 5.19 2.99 -28.20
C HIS A 25 3.79 3.62 -28.33
N ALA A 26 2.76 3.13 -27.63
CA ALA A 26 1.42 3.75 -27.68
C ALA A 26 1.34 5.11 -26.95
N CYS A 27 2.46 5.71 -26.55
CA CYS A 27 2.56 7.13 -26.19
C CYS A 27 2.63 8.06 -27.42
N GLU A 28 2.70 7.52 -28.66
CA GLU A 28 2.67 8.34 -29.87
C GLU A 28 1.28 8.36 -30.52
N SER A 29 0.67 9.54 -30.42
CA SER A 29 -0.49 10.08 -31.13
C SER A 29 -1.04 9.27 -32.33
N VAL A 30 -2.30 8.84 -32.21
CA VAL A 30 -3.21 8.81 -33.36
C VAL A 30 -3.83 10.20 -33.49
N SER A 31 -3.04 11.18 -33.92
CA SER A 31 -3.51 12.30 -34.75
C SER A 31 -2.32 13.10 -35.27
N ASP A 32 -2.36 13.29 -36.58
CA ASP A 32 -1.58 14.25 -37.36
C ASP A 32 -0.10 13.93 -37.67
N ARG A 33 0.10 13.38 -38.88
CA ARG A 33 1.38 13.43 -39.60
C ARG A 33 1.63 14.86 -40.09
N SER A 34 1.89 15.80 -39.21
CA SER A 34 2.69 16.98 -39.56
C SER A 34 3.22 17.71 -38.33
N LYS A 35 4.54 17.61 -38.14
CA LYS A 35 5.39 18.58 -37.44
C LYS A 35 4.97 18.91 -35.99
N HIS A 36 5.59 18.25 -35.01
CA HIS A 36 6.40 18.88 -33.96
C HIS A 36 7.06 17.78 -33.11
N ASN A 37 8.39 17.83 -32.99
CA ASN A 37 9.13 17.04 -32.01
C ASN A 37 8.77 17.57 -30.62
N MET A 38 7.81 16.95 -29.95
CA MET A 38 7.56 17.16 -28.53
C MET A 38 8.12 15.95 -27.80
N ALA A 39 9.37 16.08 -27.35
CA ALA A 39 9.97 15.12 -26.45
C ALA A 39 9.17 15.08 -25.15
N CYS A 40 8.83 13.88 -24.67
CA CYS A 40 8.36 13.69 -23.30
C CYS A 40 9.52 13.91 -22.33
N GLU A 41 9.92 15.16 -22.12
CA GLU A 41 10.73 15.56 -20.96
C GLU A 41 9.78 15.61 -19.75
N GLY A 42 9.47 14.42 -19.21
CA GLY A 42 9.01 14.33 -17.83
C GLY A 42 10.22 14.57 -16.93
N ASP A 43 10.14 15.58 -16.09
CA ASP A 43 11.13 15.89 -15.05
C ASP A 43 11.32 14.68 -14.13
N SER A 44 12.31 13.85 -14.47
CA SER A 44 12.62 12.59 -13.80
C SER A 44 13.64 12.77 -12.67
N SER A 45 13.80 13.99 -12.13
CA SER A 45 14.73 14.26 -11.05
C SER A 45 14.20 13.66 -9.73
N GLY A 46 14.48 12.38 -9.50
CA GLY A 46 14.23 11.70 -8.21
C GLY A 46 13.53 10.35 -8.26
N LEU A 47 13.16 9.84 -9.44
CA LEU A 47 12.68 8.45 -9.57
C LEU A 47 13.88 7.49 -9.66
N ALA A 48 13.86 6.40 -8.91
CA ALA A 48 14.90 5.37 -9.00
C ALA A 48 14.97 4.83 -10.43
N LYS A 49 16.18 4.61 -10.98
CA LYS A 49 16.35 4.06 -12.33
C LYS A 49 15.62 2.72 -12.41
N MET A 50 14.55 2.67 -13.19
CA MET A 50 13.81 1.43 -13.41
C MET A 50 14.74 0.39 -14.06
N PRO A 51 14.60 -0.89 -13.68
CA PRO A 51 15.39 -1.96 -14.28
C PRO A 51 15.12 -2.05 -15.79
N PRO A 52 15.99 -2.71 -16.57
CA PRO A 52 15.72 -2.97 -17.99
C PRO A 52 14.31 -3.54 -18.16
N VAL A 53 13.62 -3.11 -19.23
CA VAL A 53 12.18 -3.31 -19.53
C VAL A 53 11.65 -4.75 -19.30
N SER A 54 12.53 -5.75 -19.30
CA SER A 54 12.21 -7.15 -19.05
C SER A 54 12.05 -7.55 -17.57
N LYS A 55 12.49 -6.74 -16.60
CA LYS A 55 12.48 -7.11 -15.18
C LYS A 55 11.51 -6.23 -14.39
N CYS A 56 10.80 -6.85 -13.45
CA CYS A 56 9.94 -6.12 -12.53
C CYS A 56 10.77 -5.43 -11.44
N GLY A 57 10.48 -4.18 -11.14
CA GLY A 57 11.09 -3.41 -10.06
C GLY A 57 10.34 -3.52 -8.75
N LEU A 58 9.02 -3.69 -8.77
CA LEU A 58 8.18 -3.87 -7.57
C LEU A 58 7.41 -5.18 -7.58
N TYR A 59 7.43 -5.92 -6.47
CA TYR A 59 6.75 -7.19 -6.32
C TYR A 59 5.78 -7.18 -5.15
N MET A 60 4.66 -7.88 -5.31
CA MET A 60 3.81 -8.33 -4.22
C MET A 60 4.12 -9.79 -3.92
N ALA A 61 4.49 -10.11 -2.68
CA ALA A 61 4.78 -11.47 -2.25
C ALA A 61 4.38 -11.68 -0.79
N GLU A 62 4.52 -12.89 -0.26
CA GLU A 62 4.33 -13.15 1.17
C GLU A 62 5.28 -12.29 2.00
N SER A 63 4.72 -11.53 2.96
CA SER A 63 5.47 -10.61 3.81
C SER A 63 6.46 -11.35 4.74
N ALA A 64 7.50 -10.64 5.16
CA ALA A 64 8.45 -11.07 6.17
C ALA A 64 7.86 -11.03 7.58
N ILE A 65 6.82 -10.23 7.81
CA ILE A 65 6.10 -10.21 9.08
C ILE A 65 5.22 -11.46 9.15
N PRO A 66 5.43 -12.37 10.12
CA PRO A 66 4.66 -13.60 10.22
C PRO A 66 3.16 -13.33 10.29
N ASN A 67 2.38 -14.05 9.49
CA ASN A 67 0.93 -13.93 9.39
C ASN A 67 0.39 -12.59 8.92
N SER A 68 1.18 -11.60 8.50
CA SER A 68 0.64 -10.33 7.99
C SER A 68 0.03 -10.41 6.58
N GLY A 69 0.21 -11.55 5.90
CA GLY A 69 -0.32 -11.75 4.55
C GLY A 69 0.69 -11.39 3.47
N LEU A 70 0.32 -10.46 2.58
CA LEU A 70 1.17 -10.01 1.49
C LEU A 70 1.88 -8.72 1.87
N GLY A 71 3.08 -8.52 1.32
CA GLY A 71 3.87 -7.31 1.44
C GLY A 71 4.42 -6.86 0.10
N MET A 72 4.95 -5.64 0.08
CA MET A 72 5.53 -5.02 -1.11
C MET A 72 7.05 -5.06 -1.05
N TYR A 73 7.71 -5.53 -2.10
CA TYR A 73 9.16 -5.68 -2.19
C TYR A 73 9.70 -4.89 -3.37
N THR A 74 10.89 -4.33 -3.24
CA THR A 74 11.66 -3.81 -4.39
C THR A 74 12.63 -4.87 -4.90
N ALA A 75 12.85 -4.95 -6.21
CA ALA A 75 13.90 -5.74 -6.84
C ALA A 75 15.07 -4.88 -7.36
N VAL A 76 15.02 -3.58 -7.08
CA VAL A 76 16.10 -2.63 -7.36
C VAL A 76 16.47 -1.84 -6.12
N ASP A 77 17.68 -1.32 -6.07
CA ASP A 77 18.10 -0.41 -5.02
C ASP A 77 17.32 0.92 -5.15
N ILE A 78 16.75 1.39 -4.05
CA ILE A 78 16.06 2.67 -3.95
C ILE A 78 16.89 3.56 -3.01
N PRO A 79 17.59 4.58 -3.53
CA PRO A 79 18.32 5.52 -2.69
C PRO A 79 17.39 6.33 -1.79
N SER A 80 17.89 6.77 -0.64
CA SER A 80 17.16 7.70 0.24
C SER A 80 16.67 8.93 -0.55
N GLY A 81 15.46 9.38 -0.24
CA GLY A 81 14.75 10.47 -0.89
C GLY A 81 14.06 10.13 -2.21
N HIS A 82 14.30 8.94 -2.81
CA HIS A 82 13.65 8.56 -4.07
C HIS A 82 12.23 8.05 -3.83
N THR A 83 11.32 8.36 -4.75
CA THR A 83 9.90 8.02 -4.63
C THR A 83 9.58 6.61 -5.12
N ILE A 84 8.55 6.01 -4.52
CA ILE A 84 8.06 4.65 -4.76
C ILE A 84 6.60 4.75 -5.19
N SER A 85 6.34 4.44 -6.47
CA SER A 85 5.02 4.35 -7.13
C SER A 85 4.02 5.50 -6.82
N PRO A 86 3.67 6.34 -7.81
CA PRO A 86 2.60 7.33 -7.62
C PRO A 86 1.21 6.68 -7.56
N GLU A 87 0.44 7.06 -6.55
CA GLU A 87 -0.90 6.59 -6.25
C GLU A 87 -1.94 7.73 -6.29
N ILE A 88 -3.21 7.34 -6.39
CA ILE A 88 -4.37 8.23 -6.27
C ILE A 88 -4.86 8.22 -4.83
N VAL A 89 -5.31 9.35 -4.29
CA VAL A 89 -6.04 9.36 -3.01
C VAL A 89 -7.52 9.41 -3.30
N ILE A 90 -8.32 8.57 -2.65
CA ILE A 90 -9.77 8.54 -2.78
C ILE A 90 -10.38 8.91 -1.43
N ASN A 91 -10.94 10.12 -1.35
CA ASN A 91 -11.54 10.63 -0.12
C ASN A 91 -12.93 10.03 0.11
N LEU A 92 -13.20 9.67 1.36
CA LEU A 92 -14.50 9.24 1.86
C LEU A 92 -15.10 10.40 2.65
N ALA A 93 -16.00 11.16 2.03
CA ALA A 93 -16.55 12.39 2.59
C ALA A 93 -17.76 12.10 3.49
N ASP A 94 -17.78 12.67 4.69
CA ASP A 94 -18.85 12.49 5.68
C ASP A 94 -19.21 11.02 5.93
N TYR A 95 -18.19 10.17 5.86
CA TYR A 95 -18.29 8.76 6.17
C TYR A 95 -18.60 8.61 7.65
N LYS A 96 -19.80 8.10 7.96
CA LYS A 96 -20.20 7.78 9.33
C LYS A 96 -19.68 6.38 9.62
N GLU A 97 -18.63 6.28 10.42
CA GLU A 97 -17.97 5.05 10.86
C GLU A 97 -18.96 4.00 11.43
N PRO A 98 -19.26 2.89 10.73
CA PRO A 98 -19.28 1.60 11.40
C PRO A 98 -17.84 1.09 11.50
N GLU A 99 -17.50 0.41 12.60
CA GLU A 99 -16.30 -0.43 12.70
C GLU A 99 -16.31 -1.46 11.55
N ASP A 100 -15.68 -1.14 10.43
CA ASP A 100 -15.66 -1.99 9.23
C ASP A 100 -14.24 -2.06 8.64
N ILE A 101 -14.06 -2.93 7.66
CA ILE A 101 -12.80 -3.20 6.97
C ILE A 101 -12.19 -1.94 6.35
N ILE A 102 -12.98 -0.93 6.00
CA ILE A 102 -12.49 0.33 5.42
C ILE A 102 -11.54 1.04 6.39
N ASP A 103 -11.86 1.06 7.69
CA ASP A 103 -11.06 1.77 8.70
C ASP A 103 -9.66 1.17 8.86
N SER A 104 -9.51 -0.13 8.56
CA SER A 104 -8.19 -0.79 8.57
C SER A 104 -7.31 -0.41 7.38
N TYR A 105 -7.85 0.30 6.39
CA TYR A 105 -7.16 0.70 5.16
C TYR A 105 -7.26 2.21 4.89
N SER A 106 -7.90 2.97 5.78
CA SER A 106 -8.01 4.41 5.64
C SER A 106 -6.80 5.13 6.25
N TRP A 107 -6.52 6.28 5.67
CA TRP A 107 -5.49 7.20 6.10
C TRP A 107 -6.15 8.48 6.59
N HIS A 108 -5.67 8.95 7.73
CA HIS A 108 -6.10 10.22 8.30
C HIS A 108 -5.91 11.35 7.28
N HIS A 109 -6.94 12.16 7.06
CA HIS A 109 -7.00 13.22 6.04
C HIS A 109 -5.84 14.22 6.05
N ARG A 110 -5.15 14.39 7.19
CA ARG A 110 -3.95 15.23 7.30
C ARG A 110 -2.77 14.69 6.48
N ASN A 111 -2.63 13.37 6.37
CA ASN A 111 -1.57 12.73 5.61
C ASN A 111 -1.79 12.87 4.10
N THR A 112 -3.04 13.06 3.68
CA THR A 112 -3.45 13.13 2.28
C THR A 112 -3.85 14.53 1.82
N ARG A 113 -3.72 15.55 2.68
CA ARG A 113 -4.15 16.94 2.43
C ARG A 113 -5.65 17.11 2.18
N SER A 114 -6.47 16.19 2.66
CA SER A 114 -7.91 16.18 2.39
C SER A 114 -8.73 16.93 3.43
N THR A 115 -8.11 17.59 4.42
CA THR A 115 -8.77 18.25 5.58
C THR A 115 -9.92 19.21 5.25
N HIS A 116 -10.03 19.70 4.02
CA HIS A 116 -10.99 20.74 3.63
C HIS A 116 -12.05 20.27 2.63
N GLU A 117 -12.16 18.97 2.35
CA GLU A 117 -13.13 18.49 1.36
C GLU A 117 -14.54 18.26 1.93
N ALA A 118 -14.70 18.13 3.26
CA ALA A 118 -15.94 17.77 3.97
C ALA A 118 -15.75 17.89 5.50
N ASP A 119 -16.81 17.65 6.30
CA ASP A 119 -16.77 17.78 7.77
C ASP A 119 -16.04 16.61 8.42
N SER A 120 -16.23 15.39 7.92
CA SER A 120 -15.47 14.19 8.30
C SER A 120 -14.84 13.56 7.07
N ILE A 121 -13.54 13.26 7.12
CA ILE A 121 -12.82 12.67 5.99
C ILE A 121 -11.84 11.63 6.44
N GLU A 122 -11.97 10.48 5.78
CA GLU A 122 -10.97 9.44 5.70
C GLU A 122 -10.50 9.29 4.25
N SER A 123 -9.29 8.77 4.04
CA SER A 123 -8.69 8.65 2.70
C SER A 123 -8.25 7.24 2.40
N LEU A 124 -8.72 6.66 1.31
CA LEU A 124 -8.17 5.41 0.79
C LEU A 124 -6.99 5.74 -0.14
N VAL A 125 -5.86 5.09 0.12
CA VAL A 125 -4.67 5.16 -0.72
C VAL A 125 -4.34 3.74 -1.16
N PRO A 126 -4.58 3.36 -2.42
CA PRO A 126 -4.24 2.04 -2.93
C PRO A 126 -2.72 1.89 -3.04
N GLY A 127 -2.27 0.74 -3.53
CA GLY A 127 -0.87 0.48 -3.76
C GLY A 127 -0.08 0.55 -2.46
N VAL A 128 0.89 1.45 -2.38
CA VAL A 128 1.76 1.54 -1.20
C VAL A 128 1.00 1.87 0.09
N GLY A 129 -0.13 2.58 0.01
CA GLY A 129 -0.95 2.91 1.19
C GLY A 129 -1.78 1.75 1.73
N ALA A 130 -1.95 0.66 0.98
CA ALA A 130 -2.81 -0.46 1.37
C ALA A 130 -2.12 -1.84 1.28
N LEU A 131 -1.01 -1.93 0.53
CA LEU A 131 -0.30 -3.18 0.26
C LEU A 131 1.06 -3.27 0.97
N ALA A 132 1.70 -2.14 1.28
CA ALA A 132 2.91 -2.16 2.09
C ALA A 132 2.54 -2.30 3.56
N ASN A 133 3.19 -3.21 4.28
CA ASN A 133 2.95 -3.41 5.70
C ASN A 133 3.64 -2.31 6.53
N SER A 134 3.32 -2.28 7.82
CA SER A 134 4.06 -1.50 8.80
C SER A 134 4.73 -2.41 9.83
N HIS A 135 5.98 -2.06 10.15
CA HIS A 135 6.72 -2.64 11.26
C HIS A 135 7.46 -1.49 11.96
N PRO A 136 7.11 -1.13 13.21
CA PRO A 136 7.58 0.10 13.84
C PRO A 136 9.11 0.28 13.84
N GLY A 137 9.87 -0.79 14.02
CA GLY A 137 11.34 -0.74 13.99
C GLY A 137 12.00 -0.85 12.60
N LEU A 138 11.23 -0.96 11.51
CA LEU A 138 11.74 -1.19 10.16
C LEU A 138 11.14 -0.28 9.09
N VAL A 139 10.36 0.73 9.50
CA VAL A 139 9.85 1.76 8.59
C VAL A 139 11.02 2.32 7.76
N ASN A 140 10.92 2.18 6.44
CA ASN A 140 11.97 2.57 5.51
C ASN A 140 11.48 3.56 4.45
N THR A 141 10.27 4.09 4.65
CA THR A 141 9.66 5.08 3.79
C THR A 141 9.08 6.25 4.59
N GLN A 142 8.83 7.34 3.90
CA GLN A 142 8.16 8.53 4.42
C GLN A 142 7.10 8.97 3.40
N MET A 143 5.92 9.34 3.87
CA MET A 143 4.85 9.81 2.99
C MET A 143 5.19 11.17 2.39
N THR A 144 4.82 11.33 1.14
CA THR A 144 4.82 12.62 0.46
C THR A 144 3.38 13.11 0.31
N LEU A 145 3.22 14.40 0.09
CA LEU A 145 1.91 15.02 -0.04
C LEU A 145 1.42 14.89 -1.49
N PRO A 146 0.13 14.58 -1.72
CA PRO A 146 -0.40 14.51 -3.07
C PRO A 146 -0.44 15.90 -3.72
N LYS A 147 -0.43 15.88 -5.05
CA LYS A 147 -0.75 17.03 -5.89
C LYS A 147 -2.26 17.14 -6.05
N ILE A 148 -2.78 18.34 -5.85
CA ILE A 148 -4.21 18.61 -6.01
C ILE A 148 -4.40 19.35 -7.33
N ASN A 149 -5.03 18.72 -8.32
CA ASN A 149 -5.35 19.33 -9.60
C ASN A 149 -6.49 18.58 -10.31
N SER A 150 -7.00 19.15 -11.41
CA SER A 150 -8.10 18.59 -12.21
C SER A 150 -7.63 17.75 -13.41
N ALA A 151 -6.39 17.25 -13.38
CA ALA A 151 -5.78 16.48 -14.48
C ALA A 151 -5.92 17.16 -15.85
N GLY A 152 -5.69 18.48 -15.90
CA GLY A 152 -5.78 19.27 -17.13
C GLY A 152 -7.20 19.61 -17.60
N LEU A 153 -8.25 19.15 -16.93
CA LEU A 153 -9.64 19.48 -17.23
C LEU A 153 -10.09 20.76 -16.49
N HIS A 154 -11.04 21.49 -17.05
CA HIS A 154 -11.51 22.77 -16.52
C HIS A 154 -12.87 22.63 -15.82
N ARG A 155 -12.95 23.03 -14.54
CA ARG A 155 -14.12 22.79 -13.67
C ARG A 155 -15.46 23.29 -14.21
N TYR A 156 -15.46 24.35 -15.03
CA TYR A 156 -16.70 24.95 -15.56
C TYR A 156 -17.17 24.28 -16.85
N SER A 157 -16.25 23.75 -17.66
CA SER A 157 -16.55 23.28 -19.02
C SER A 157 -16.46 21.76 -19.15
N ASP A 158 -15.71 21.10 -18.27
CA ASP A 158 -15.44 19.68 -18.33
C ASP A 158 -16.20 18.95 -17.21
N PRO A 159 -17.37 18.34 -17.52
CA PRO A 159 -18.17 17.64 -16.53
C PRO A 159 -17.43 16.46 -15.88
N GLY A 160 -16.39 15.92 -16.54
CA GLY A 160 -15.57 14.84 -16.03
C GLY A 160 -14.81 15.16 -14.74
N VAL A 161 -14.57 16.44 -14.43
CA VAL A 161 -13.81 16.84 -13.23
C VAL A 161 -14.41 16.31 -11.92
N GLY A 162 -15.72 16.11 -11.86
CA GLY A 162 -16.40 15.53 -10.69
C GLY A 162 -16.41 13.99 -10.65
N ALA A 163 -15.90 13.32 -11.69
CA ALA A 163 -15.98 11.87 -11.83
C ALA A 163 -14.69 11.14 -11.41
N PHE A 164 -13.63 11.85 -11.05
CA PHE A 164 -12.40 11.27 -10.50
C PHE A 164 -11.85 12.16 -9.38
N SER A 165 -10.86 11.64 -8.65
CA SER A 165 -10.29 12.33 -7.49
C SER A 165 -9.31 13.38 -7.97
N ASN A 166 -9.37 14.57 -7.42
CA ASN A 166 -8.41 15.64 -7.65
C ASN A 166 -7.06 15.42 -6.93
N PHE A 167 -6.92 14.36 -6.14
CA PHE A 167 -5.72 14.07 -5.35
C PHE A 167 -4.88 12.99 -6.05
N HIS A 168 -3.73 13.41 -6.53
CA HIS A 168 -2.90 12.67 -7.46
C HIS A 168 -1.45 12.62 -7.00
N ASP A 169 -0.70 11.65 -7.51
CA ASP A 169 0.73 11.53 -7.22
C ASP A 169 1.03 11.47 -5.71
N PHE A 170 0.14 10.89 -4.91
CA PHE A 170 0.51 10.48 -3.56
C PHE A 170 1.60 9.43 -3.71
N THR A 171 2.76 9.63 -3.10
CA THR A 171 3.83 8.64 -3.14
C THR A 171 4.44 8.53 -1.76
N VAL A 172 5.18 7.47 -1.52
CA VAL A 172 6.15 7.45 -0.43
C VAL A 172 7.55 7.65 -1.01
N SER A 173 8.45 8.25 -0.25
CA SER A 173 9.88 8.31 -0.56
C SER A 173 10.66 7.44 0.41
N ALA A 174 11.73 6.79 -0.06
CA ALA A 174 12.59 6.01 0.81
C ALA A 174 13.24 6.92 1.88
N SER A 175 13.01 6.67 3.16
CA SER A 175 13.63 7.45 4.24
C SER A 175 15.12 7.12 4.38
N GLN A 176 15.48 5.90 3.98
CA GLN A 176 16.84 5.36 3.96
C GLN A 176 17.09 4.59 2.66
N HIS A 177 18.32 4.11 2.44
CA HIS A 177 18.59 3.25 1.30
C HIS A 177 17.86 1.89 1.46
N ILE A 178 16.98 1.56 0.52
CA ILE A 178 16.27 0.28 0.47
C ILE A 178 16.98 -0.58 -0.58
N GLN A 179 17.67 -1.62 -0.15
CA GLN A 179 18.37 -2.51 -1.07
C GLN A 179 17.41 -3.38 -1.88
N ALA A 180 17.85 -3.80 -3.06
CA ALA A 180 17.15 -4.79 -3.88
C ALA A 180 16.82 -6.04 -3.06
N GLY A 181 15.57 -6.49 -3.16
CA GLY A 181 15.03 -7.61 -2.43
C GLY A 181 14.33 -7.25 -1.12
N MET A 182 14.46 -6.02 -0.62
CA MET A 182 13.93 -5.62 0.68
C MET A 182 12.43 -5.31 0.63
N GLU A 183 11.69 -5.70 1.68
CA GLU A 183 10.30 -5.30 1.90
C GLU A 183 10.24 -3.80 2.20
N ILE A 184 9.22 -3.16 1.65
CA ILE A 184 8.90 -1.76 1.85
C ILE A 184 7.94 -1.69 3.04
N PHE A 185 8.35 -0.96 4.08
CA PHE A 185 7.55 -0.71 5.27
C PHE A 185 7.18 0.77 5.35
N VAL A 186 5.89 1.01 5.55
CA VAL A 186 5.32 2.35 5.75
C VAL A 186 5.00 2.56 7.24
N ASP A 187 4.88 3.81 7.64
CA ASP A 187 4.44 4.16 8.99
C ASP A 187 2.91 4.24 9.03
N TYR A 188 2.26 3.37 9.83
CA TYR A 188 0.82 3.42 10.07
C TYR A 188 0.45 4.42 11.19
N GLY A 189 1.44 4.94 11.92
CA GLY A 189 1.25 5.71 13.14
C GLY A 189 1.17 4.81 14.38
N GLU A 190 1.64 5.33 15.51
CA GLU A 190 1.63 4.59 16.78
C GLU A 190 0.21 4.23 17.24
N ASP A 191 -0.75 5.13 17.02
CA ASP A 191 -2.15 4.96 17.40
C ASP A 191 -2.77 3.71 16.78
N TYR A 192 -2.40 3.36 15.54
CA TYR A 192 -2.84 2.13 14.89
C TYR A 192 -2.48 0.89 15.72
N PHE A 193 -1.26 0.83 16.26
CA PHE A 193 -0.81 -0.33 17.03
C PHE A 193 -1.31 -0.32 18.48
N VAL A 194 -1.58 0.86 19.03
CA VAL A 194 -2.20 1.03 20.35
C VAL A 194 -3.66 0.58 20.29
N ASP A 195 -4.44 1.16 19.39
CA ASP A 195 -5.90 0.99 19.32
C ASP A 195 -6.34 -0.39 18.83
N VAL A 196 -5.55 -1.02 17.95
CA VAL A 196 -5.89 -2.33 17.37
C VAL A 196 -5.53 -3.48 18.32
N LEU A 197 -4.50 -3.34 19.17
CA LEU A 197 -3.87 -4.51 19.82
C LEU A 197 -3.81 -4.47 21.34
N GLU A 198 -4.19 -3.37 22.00
CA GLU A 198 -4.32 -3.35 23.46
C GLU A 198 -5.38 -4.33 24.01
N ASN A 199 -6.31 -4.79 23.17
CA ASN A 199 -7.33 -5.76 23.54
C ASN A 199 -6.85 -7.23 23.53
N ASP A 200 -5.72 -7.54 22.88
CA ASP A 200 -5.37 -8.92 22.50
C ASP A 200 -4.08 -9.47 23.16
N TRP A 201 -3.55 -8.82 24.21
CA TRP A 201 -2.35 -9.27 24.95
C TRP A 201 -1.07 -9.37 24.10
N ILE A 202 -1.08 -8.84 22.87
CA ILE A 202 0.07 -8.83 21.98
C ILE A 202 0.81 -7.50 22.17
N HIS A 203 2.00 -7.57 22.74
CA HIS A 203 2.87 -6.40 22.89
C HIS A 203 3.70 -6.21 21.62
N ILE A 204 3.25 -5.35 20.72
CA ILE A 204 4.07 -4.93 19.56
C ILE A 204 5.10 -3.89 20.03
N PRO A 205 6.41 -4.15 19.86
CA PRO A 205 7.41 -3.14 20.16
C PRO A 205 7.33 -1.96 19.20
N MET A 206 7.42 -0.75 19.75
CA MET A 206 7.57 0.48 18.98
C MET A 206 9.04 0.73 18.64
N GLU A 207 9.31 1.75 17.82
CA GLU A 207 10.67 2.16 17.45
C GLU A 207 11.58 2.31 18.69
N GLU A 208 11.11 3.07 19.70
CA GLU A 208 11.85 3.30 20.94
C GLU A 208 12.15 1.99 21.72
N ASP A 209 11.27 1.00 21.66
CA ASP A 209 11.48 -0.30 22.33
C ASP A 209 12.60 -1.09 21.63
N TYR A 210 12.69 -1.03 20.30
CA TYR A 210 13.78 -1.64 19.55
C TYR A 210 15.12 -0.93 19.82
N GLU A 211 15.13 0.41 19.86
CA GLU A 211 16.33 1.18 20.22
C GLU A 211 16.84 0.83 21.63
N LYS A 212 15.93 0.76 22.62
CA LYS A 212 16.25 0.31 23.98
C LYS A 212 16.75 -1.13 23.98
N GLY A 213 16.12 -2.01 23.18
CA GLY A 213 16.52 -3.39 23.01
C GLY A 213 17.95 -3.54 22.49
N ASP A 214 18.29 -2.80 21.44
CA ASP A 214 19.63 -2.78 20.84
C ASP A 214 20.69 -2.30 21.84
N ASN A 215 20.37 -1.27 22.62
CA ASN A 215 21.26 -0.78 23.69
C ASN A 215 21.50 -1.84 24.77
N ILE A 216 20.46 -2.55 25.22
CA ILE A 216 20.57 -3.64 26.20
C ILE A 216 21.46 -4.76 25.67
N ILE A 217 21.24 -5.18 24.42
CA ILE A 217 22.03 -6.23 23.75
C ILE A 217 23.49 -5.82 23.65
N TRP A 218 23.77 -4.57 23.26
CA TRP A 218 25.13 -4.05 23.18
C TRP A 218 25.85 -4.05 24.53
N MET A 219 25.18 -3.58 25.59
CA MET A 219 25.74 -3.61 26.94
C MET A 219 26.02 -5.04 27.40
N PHE A 220 25.05 -5.95 27.23
CA PHE A 220 25.22 -7.36 27.56
C PHE A 220 26.41 -7.98 26.81
N TRP A 221 26.49 -7.77 25.49
CA TRP A 221 27.56 -8.27 24.64
C TRP A 221 28.94 -7.83 25.13
N LYS A 222 29.07 -6.56 25.55
CA LYS A 222 30.30 -6.02 26.15
C LYS A 222 30.62 -6.67 27.51
N THR A 223 29.62 -6.82 28.37
CA THR A 223 29.78 -7.42 29.70
C THR A 223 30.24 -8.88 29.65
N VAL A 224 29.72 -9.67 28.71
CA VAL A 224 30.12 -11.08 28.56
C VAL A 224 31.30 -11.27 27.59
N HIS A 225 31.93 -10.18 27.14
CA HIS A 225 33.03 -10.20 26.17
C HIS A 225 32.73 -11.04 24.91
N GLY A 226 31.48 -11.00 24.43
CA GLY A 226 31.00 -11.78 23.29
C GLY A 226 30.76 -13.28 23.55
N GLN A 227 30.98 -13.80 24.75
CA GLN A 227 30.84 -15.22 25.11
C GLN A 227 29.43 -15.55 25.60
N VAL A 228 28.46 -15.56 24.67
CA VAL A 228 27.02 -15.73 24.96
C VAL A 228 26.60 -17.16 25.34
N ASP A 229 27.45 -18.15 25.05
CA ASP A 229 27.19 -19.57 25.24
C ASP A 229 27.46 -20.08 26.67
N THR A 230 28.20 -19.30 27.47
CA THR A 230 28.56 -19.63 28.85
C THR A 230 27.34 -19.67 29.77
N ALA A 231 27.39 -20.53 30.82
CA ALA A 231 26.32 -20.62 31.81
C ALA A 231 26.05 -19.28 32.51
N HIS A 232 27.11 -18.49 32.79
CA HIS A 232 27.00 -17.16 33.38
C HIS A 232 26.29 -16.17 32.45
N ALA A 233 26.64 -16.16 31.16
CA ALA A 233 25.99 -15.29 30.19
C ALA A 233 24.50 -15.63 30.03
N LYS A 234 24.15 -16.91 29.95
CA LYS A 234 22.76 -17.37 29.87
C LYS A 234 21.94 -16.98 31.09
N LEU A 235 22.52 -17.12 32.29
CA LEU A 235 21.87 -16.71 33.54
C LEU A 235 21.66 -15.19 33.60
N LEU A 236 22.69 -14.42 33.25
CA LEU A 236 22.60 -12.95 33.19
C LEU A 236 21.55 -12.50 32.17
N TRP A 237 21.50 -13.12 30.99
CA TRP A 237 20.48 -12.79 29.98
C TRP A 237 19.07 -13.10 30.47
N THR A 238 18.89 -14.25 31.13
CA THR A 238 17.61 -14.61 31.76
C THR A 238 17.18 -13.55 32.77
N PHE A 239 18.09 -13.06 33.60
CA PHE A 239 17.81 -11.99 34.56
C PHE A 239 17.46 -10.66 33.87
N ILE A 240 18.20 -10.26 32.82
CA ILE A 240 17.89 -9.06 32.03
C ILE A 240 16.48 -9.14 31.45
N ARG A 241 16.11 -10.28 30.85
CA ARG A 241 14.76 -10.50 30.32
C ARG A 241 13.69 -10.45 31.41
N GLN A 242 13.96 -10.99 32.60
CA GLN A 242 13.04 -10.90 33.74
C GLN A 242 12.80 -9.45 34.17
N LEU A 243 13.84 -8.61 34.18
CA LEU A 243 13.68 -7.18 34.44
C LEU A 243 12.90 -6.47 33.33
N ALA A 244 13.16 -6.83 32.07
CA ALA A 244 12.44 -6.28 30.92
C ALA A 244 10.96 -6.69 30.90
N ALA A 245 10.56 -7.78 31.57
CA ALA A 245 9.18 -8.26 31.60
C ALA A 245 8.17 -7.28 32.22
N HIS A 246 8.63 -6.25 32.94
CA HIS A 246 7.77 -5.15 33.38
C HIS A 246 7.30 -4.25 32.23
N ASN A 247 7.97 -4.28 31.08
CA ASN A 247 7.54 -3.67 29.83
C ASN A 247 7.44 -4.78 28.76
N GLY A 248 6.21 -5.24 28.50
CA GLY A 248 5.96 -6.31 27.54
C GLY A 248 6.46 -6.02 26.12
N ARG A 249 6.44 -4.75 25.69
CA ARG A 249 6.92 -4.32 24.36
C ARG A 249 8.43 -4.44 24.26
N LEU A 250 9.15 -3.93 25.26
CA LEU A 250 10.60 -4.09 25.34
C LEU A 250 11.00 -5.58 25.42
N LEU A 251 10.28 -6.38 26.21
CA LEU A 251 10.55 -7.82 26.29
C LEU A 251 10.39 -8.53 24.92
N ALA A 252 9.41 -8.09 24.12
CA ALA A 252 9.15 -8.61 22.78
C ALA A 252 10.20 -8.14 21.75
N ALA A 253 10.82 -6.97 21.95
CA ALA A 253 11.96 -6.52 21.12
C ALA A 253 13.23 -7.35 21.37
N LEU A 254 13.41 -7.91 22.58
CA LEU A 254 14.61 -8.65 22.94
C LEU A 254 14.56 -10.11 22.43
N PRO A 255 15.69 -10.69 21.97
CA PRO A 255 15.76 -12.09 21.57
C PRO A 255 15.54 -13.02 22.76
N SER A 256 14.75 -14.09 22.54
CA SER A 256 14.47 -15.09 23.56
C SER A 256 15.69 -15.96 23.86
N ASP A 257 16.43 -16.37 22.83
CA ASP A 257 17.68 -17.12 22.95
C ASP A 257 18.90 -16.17 22.94
N PRO A 258 19.77 -16.19 23.98
CA PRO A 258 21.01 -15.41 23.97
C PRO A 258 21.96 -15.75 22.82
N ASN A 259 21.82 -16.91 22.18
CA ASN A 259 22.61 -17.28 21.00
C ASN A 259 22.29 -16.40 19.77
N ASP A 260 21.16 -15.70 19.76
CA ASP A 260 20.80 -14.76 18.68
C ASP A 260 21.44 -13.37 18.85
N ILE A 261 22.03 -13.07 20.01
CA ILE A 261 22.66 -11.77 20.32
C ILE A 261 23.78 -11.40 19.32
N PRO A 262 24.71 -12.28 18.92
CA PRO A 262 25.68 -11.95 17.87
C PRO A 262 25.02 -11.47 16.57
N LYS A 263 23.88 -12.06 16.21
CA LYS A 263 23.11 -11.67 15.02
C LYS A 263 22.39 -10.34 15.24
N ALA A 264 21.79 -10.14 16.42
CA ALA A 264 21.18 -8.87 16.81
C ALA A 264 22.18 -7.71 16.79
N ILE A 265 23.42 -7.91 17.28
CA ILE A 265 24.48 -6.89 17.24
C ILE A 265 24.79 -6.45 15.80
N LYS A 266 24.69 -7.36 14.82
CA LYS A 266 24.98 -7.06 13.42
C LYS A 266 23.80 -6.41 12.70
N LEU A 267 22.57 -6.85 13.00
CA LEU A 267 21.37 -6.51 12.23
C LEU A 267 20.45 -5.50 12.92
N GLY A 268 20.52 -5.36 14.23
CA GLY A 268 19.48 -4.77 15.07
C GLY A 268 18.40 -5.80 15.46
N THR A 269 17.71 -5.53 16.57
CA THR A 269 16.60 -6.35 17.09
C THR A 269 15.39 -6.35 16.16
N ALA A 270 15.07 -5.22 15.55
CA ALA A 270 13.96 -5.12 14.60
C ALA A 270 14.15 -6.00 13.36
N MET A 271 15.34 -6.01 12.77
CA MET A 271 15.63 -6.92 11.63
C MET A 271 15.69 -8.39 12.06
N LEU A 272 16.01 -8.66 13.33
CA LEU A 272 16.03 -10.02 13.86
C LEU A 272 14.61 -10.57 14.10
N SER A 273 13.66 -9.72 14.51
CA SER A 273 12.29 -10.13 14.85
C SER A 273 11.50 -10.63 13.63
N VAL A 274 11.87 -10.20 12.43
CA VAL A 274 11.23 -10.60 11.17
C VAL A 274 12.21 -11.27 10.20
N PRO A 275 12.13 -12.60 10.01
CA PRO A 275 13.03 -13.28 9.09
C PRO A 275 12.68 -12.96 7.64
N ASN A 276 13.70 -12.82 6.79
CA ASN A 276 13.57 -12.63 5.34
C ASN A 276 12.97 -11.29 4.88
N VAL A 277 13.19 -10.21 5.64
CA VAL A 277 12.94 -8.83 5.18
C VAL A 277 13.57 -8.56 3.82
N VAL A 278 14.70 -9.22 3.52
CA VAL A 278 15.36 -9.18 2.22
C VAL A 278 15.24 -10.56 1.55
N ARG A 279 14.66 -10.59 0.35
CA ARG A 279 14.49 -11.76 -0.52
C ARG A 279 15.41 -11.66 -1.73
N THR A 280 15.85 -12.79 -2.27
CA THR A 280 16.62 -12.74 -3.53
C THR A 280 15.72 -12.41 -4.71
N SER A 281 16.30 -11.85 -5.78
CA SER A 281 15.55 -11.55 -7.00
C SER A 281 14.90 -12.80 -7.60
N GLU A 282 15.59 -13.93 -7.58
CA GLU A 282 15.05 -15.21 -8.09
C GLU A 282 13.85 -15.69 -7.27
N TRP A 283 13.88 -15.45 -5.95
CA TRP A 283 12.75 -15.80 -5.10
C TRP A 283 11.54 -14.91 -5.41
N LEU A 284 11.73 -13.61 -5.60
CA LEU A 284 10.67 -12.66 -5.97
C LEU A 284 10.10 -12.95 -7.37
N GLU A 285 10.95 -13.24 -8.36
CA GLU A 285 10.51 -13.63 -9.70
C GLU A 285 9.65 -14.91 -9.68
N LYS A 286 10.00 -15.87 -8.80
CA LYS A 286 9.29 -17.16 -8.69
C LYS A 286 8.01 -17.09 -7.85
N ASN A 287 8.02 -16.33 -6.75
CA ASN A 287 6.96 -16.37 -5.73
C ASN A 287 6.16 -15.07 -5.63
N GLY A 288 6.65 -13.99 -6.22
CA GLY A 288 5.99 -12.69 -6.25
C GLY A 288 5.16 -12.46 -7.51
N GLN A 289 4.42 -11.36 -7.50
CA GLN A 289 3.66 -10.86 -8.64
C GLN A 289 4.11 -9.44 -8.95
N CYS A 290 4.35 -9.15 -10.22
CA CYS A 290 4.85 -7.84 -10.63
C CYS A 290 3.80 -6.73 -10.43
N LEU A 291 4.21 -5.60 -9.87
CA LEU A 291 3.33 -4.46 -9.55
C LEU A 291 3.55 -3.22 -10.42
N ASP A 292 4.62 -3.18 -11.22
CA ASP A 292 5.02 -1.97 -11.95
C ASP A 292 4.91 -2.10 -13.47
N ASN A 293 4.05 -2.99 -13.96
CA ASN A 293 3.73 -3.13 -15.39
C ASN A 293 2.98 -1.92 -15.96
N ILE A 294 2.38 -1.09 -15.10
CA ILE A 294 1.63 0.10 -15.46
C ILE A 294 2.08 1.30 -14.61
N ARG A 295 1.91 2.50 -15.16
CA ARG A 295 2.16 3.79 -14.50
C ARG A 295 0.99 4.75 -14.78
N PRO A 296 0.70 5.73 -13.91
CA PRO A 296 -0.29 6.74 -14.22
C PRO A 296 0.23 7.73 -15.25
N GLY A 297 -0.68 8.34 -16.00
CA GLY A 297 -0.43 9.37 -16.98
C GLY A 297 -1.68 10.18 -17.30
N GLN A 298 -1.57 11.22 -18.13
CA GLN A 298 -2.73 11.94 -18.64
C GLN A 298 -3.53 11.02 -19.58
N SER A 299 -4.83 10.88 -19.37
CA SER A 299 -5.67 10.05 -20.24
C SER A 299 -5.81 10.68 -21.63
N THR A 300 -5.88 9.85 -22.66
CA THR A 300 -6.23 10.26 -24.03
C THR A 300 -7.75 10.28 -24.25
N LEU A 301 -8.52 9.75 -23.30
CA LEU A 301 -9.98 9.78 -23.33
C LEU A 301 -10.48 11.14 -22.83
N GLU A 302 -11.43 11.72 -23.56
CA GLU A 302 -12.09 12.95 -23.15
C GLU A 302 -12.74 12.77 -21.77
N GLN A 303 -12.69 13.81 -20.93
CA GLN A 303 -13.32 13.84 -19.60
C GLN A 303 -12.78 12.81 -18.57
N ALA A 304 -11.82 11.96 -18.91
CA ALA A 304 -11.33 10.91 -18.01
C ALA A 304 -10.24 11.37 -17.03
N GLY A 305 -9.64 12.54 -17.26
CA GLY A 305 -8.53 13.02 -16.43
C GLY A 305 -7.27 12.17 -16.62
N ARG A 306 -6.97 11.27 -15.67
CA ARG A 306 -5.77 10.41 -15.72
C ARG A 306 -6.10 8.98 -16.17
N GLY A 307 -5.07 8.27 -16.61
CA GLY A 307 -5.15 6.89 -17.09
C GLY A 307 -3.96 6.06 -16.66
N ALA A 308 -4.06 4.74 -16.79
CA ALA A 308 -2.96 3.80 -16.61
C ALA A 308 -2.33 3.43 -17.97
N PHE A 309 -1.00 3.43 -18.01
CA PHE A 309 -0.20 3.19 -19.21
C PHE A 309 0.83 2.12 -18.95
N ALA A 310 1.04 1.20 -19.90
CA ALA A 310 2.05 0.16 -19.75
C ALA A 310 3.46 0.76 -19.66
N THR A 311 4.29 0.22 -18.76
CA THR A 311 5.72 0.56 -18.61
C THR A 311 6.62 -0.35 -19.43
N ARG A 312 6.04 -1.41 -20.02
CA ARG A 312 6.70 -2.45 -20.78
C ARG A 312 5.72 -3.04 -21.79
N SER A 313 6.23 -3.77 -22.79
CA SER A 313 5.34 -4.47 -23.73
C SER A 313 4.57 -5.59 -23.02
N LEU A 314 3.26 -5.63 -23.23
CA LEU A 314 2.36 -6.67 -22.70
C LEU A 314 1.63 -7.34 -23.87
N ARG A 315 1.66 -8.67 -23.91
CA ARG A 315 0.97 -9.48 -24.92
C ARG A 315 -0.42 -9.87 -24.44
N MET A 316 -1.28 -10.25 -25.38
CA MET A 316 -2.58 -10.85 -25.04
C MET A 316 -2.40 -12.01 -24.06
N GLY A 317 -3.18 -12.01 -22.98
CA GLY A 317 -3.08 -13.01 -21.92
C GLY A 317 -2.07 -12.72 -20.82
N ASP A 318 -1.18 -11.73 -21.01
CA ASP A 318 -0.26 -11.28 -19.97
C ASP A 318 -1.03 -10.62 -18.83
N VAL A 319 -0.50 -10.79 -17.62
CA VAL A 319 -1.00 -10.14 -16.42
C VAL A 319 -0.54 -8.69 -16.41
N ILE A 320 -1.49 -7.77 -16.43
CA ILE A 320 -1.26 -6.33 -16.30
C ILE A 320 -0.93 -6.03 -14.83
N ALA A 321 -1.84 -6.32 -13.91
CA ALA A 321 -1.61 -6.10 -12.50
C ALA A 321 -2.35 -7.15 -11.66
N PRO A 322 -1.76 -7.66 -10.56
CA PRO A 322 -2.55 -8.27 -9.50
C PRO A 322 -3.46 -7.20 -8.88
N ALA A 323 -4.64 -7.58 -8.40
CA ALA A 323 -5.56 -6.65 -7.75
C ALA A 323 -6.20 -7.34 -6.55
N PRO A 324 -5.54 -7.34 -5.38
CA PRO A 324 -6.19 -7.69 -4.12
C PRO A 324 -7.41 -6.81 -3.91
N LEU A 325 -8.46 -7.36 -3.29
CA LEU A 325 -9.76 -6.69 -3.15
C LEU A 325 -10.16 -6.48 -1.69
N LEU A 326 -10.62 -5.26 -1.38
CA LEU A 326 -11.44 -4.99 -0.20
C LEU A 326 -12.92 -5.19 -0.57
N HIS A 327 -13.62 -5.89 0.30
CA HIS A 327 -15.06 -6.14 0.19
C HIS A 327 -15.80 -5.03 0.94
N ILE A 328 -16.44 -4.13 0.21
CA ILE A 328 -17.13 -2.97 0.78
C ILE A 328 -18.63 -3.12 0.57
N ARG A 329 -19.46 -2.77 1.55
CA ARG A 329 -20.90 -2.78 1.32
C ARG A 329 -21.27 -1.56 0.50
N ARG A 330 -22.19 -1.72 -0.46
CA ARG A 330 -22.65 -0.61 -1.29
C ARG A 330 -23.22 0.54 -0.46
N ASP A 331 -23.86 0.25 0.67
CA ASP A 331 -24.42 1.27 1.55
C ASP A 331 -23.35 2.18 2.17
N ASP A 332 -22.11 1.70 2.31
CA ASP A 332 -20.97 2.47 2.83
C ASP A 332 -20.48 3.50 1.82
N SER A 333 -20.86 3.34 0.55
CA SER A 333 -20.62 4.31 -0.51
C SER A 333 -21.71 5.37 -0.63
N VAL A 334 -22.62 5.49 0.34
CA VAL A 334 -23.72 6.47 0.34
C VAL A 334 -23.50 7.53 1.41
N ILE A 335 -23.43 8.80 0.98
CA ILE A 335 -23.43 9.98 1.85
C ILE A 335 -24.88 10.27 2.25
N LYS A 336 -25.13 10.46 3.56
CA LYS A 336 -26.44 10.81 4.10
C LYS A 336 -26.37 12.18 4.78
N TYR A 337 -26.95 13.19 4.13
CA TYR A 337 -27.03 14.55 4.66
C TYR A 337 -28.45 14.87 5.13
N ALA A 338 -28.57 15.63 6.22
CA ALA A 338 -29.86 16.06 6.78
C ALA A 338 -29.91 17.60 6.77
N GLU A 339 -30.96 18.16 6.17
CA GLU A 339 -31.21 19.60 6.17
C GLU A 339 -32.44 19.91 7.03
N GLU A 340 -32.27 20.71 8.06
CA GLU A 340 -33.37 21.22 8.90
C GLU A 340 -33.90 22.54 8.34
N PHE A 341 -35.20 22.59 8.07
CA PHE A 341 -35.89 23.76 7.56
C PHE A 341 -36.45 24.61 8.70
N PRO A 342 -36.70 25.92 8.48
CA PRO A 342 -37.22 26.83 9.50
C PRO A 342 -38.57 26.42 10.12
N ASP A 343 -39.34 25.55 9.45
CA ASP A 343 -40.60 25.01 9.96
C ASP A 343 -40.42 23.78 10.87
N GLY A 344 -39.17 23.37 11.13
CA GLY A 344 -38.81 22.22 11.94
C GLY A 344 -38.85 20.88 11.19
N THR A 345 -39.05 20.88 9.87
CA THR A 345 -38.94 19.66 9.06
C THR A 345 -37.48 19.33 8.75
N THR A 346 -37.15 18.03 8.72
CA THR A 346 -35.81 17.55 8.32
C THR A 346 -35.93 16.73 7.05
N ASN A 347 -35.24 17.13 5.99
CA ASN A 347 -35.13 16.32 4.77
C ASN A 347 -33.79 15.58 4.74
N PHE A 348 -33.82 14.32 4.31
CA PHE A 348 -32.63 13.50 4.12
C PHE A 348 -32.28 13.42 2.63
N PHE A 349 -31.04 13.76 2.30
CA PHE A 349 -30.47 13.63 0.98
C PHE A 349 -29.47 12.49 0.95
N TYR A 350 -29.51 11.72 -0.14
CA TYR A 350 -28.63 10.58 -0.37
C TYR A 350 -27.80 10.86 -1.62
N MET A 351 -26.48 10.83 -1.46
CA MET A 351 -25.53 11.00 -2.56
C MET A 351 -24.57 9.81 -2.58
N ASN A 352 -23.94 9.57 -3.73
CA ASN A 352 -22.94 8.52 -3.84
C ASN A 352 -21.54 9.09 -3.58
N GLN A 353 -20.72 8.33 -2.86
CA GLN A 353 -19.29 8.57 -2.73
C GLN A 353 -18.59 8.42 -4.07
N LEU A 354 -17.55 9.22 -4.28
CA LEU A 354 -16.66 9.08 -5.43
C LEU A 354 -15.98 7.69 -5.49
N LEU A 355 -15.85 7.02 -4.33
CA LEU A 355 -15.38 5.64 -4.19
C LEU A 355 -16.01 4.67 -5.21
N LEU A 356 -17.29 4.84 -5.56
CA LEU A 356 -17.97 3.97 -6.52
C LEU A 356 -17.27 3.88 -7.88
N ASN A 357 -16.61 4.95 -8.32
CA ASN A 357 -15.92 5.00 -9.60
C ASN A 357 -14.62 4.19 -9.61
N TYR A 358 -14.19 3.71 -8.45
CA TYR A 358 -12.96 2.93 -8.26
C TYR A 358 -13.22 1.49 -7.83
N CYS A 359 -14.48 1.05 -7.77
CA CYS A 359 -14.86 -0.29 -7.34
C CYS A 359 -15.39 -1.12 -8.52
N PHE A 360 -15.08 -2.42 -8.54
CA PHE A 360 -15.78 -3.37 -9.39
C PHE A 360 -17.08 -3.81 -8.72
N SER A 361 -18.19 -3.78 -9.46
CA SER A 361 -19.48 -4.29 -8.97
C SER A 361 -20.49 -4.43 -10.09
N HIS A 362 -21.48 -5.29 -9.89
CA HIS A 362 -22.73 -5.25 -10.64
C HIS A 362 -23.68 -4.17 -10.04
N PRO A 363 -24.49 -3.44 -10.83
CA PRO A 363 -25.40 -2.40 -10.31
C PRO A 363 -26.43 -2.89 -9.28
N ARG A 364 -26.80 -4.18 -9.36
CA ARG A 364 -27.71 -4.84 -8.41
C ARG A 364 -27.01 -5.55 -7.25
N SER A 365 -25.68 -5.50 -7.18
CA SER A 365 -24.92 -6.11 -6.08
C SER A 365 -24.91 -5.18 -4.87
N SER A 366 -25.10 -5.73 -3.68
CA SER A 366 -24.85 -5.03 -2.41
C SER A 366 -23.36 -4.99 -2.05
N LEU A 367 -22.51 -5.68 -2.80
CA LEU A 367 -21.07 -5.79 -2.59
C LEU A 367 -20.31 -4.99 -3.66
N LEU A 368 -19.37 -4.17 -3.21
CA LEU A 368 -18.36 -3.49 -4.00
C LEU A 368 -17.00 -4.17 -3.77
N LEU A 369 -16.21 -4.28 -4.83
CA LEU A 369 -14.86 -4.83 -4.77
C LEU A 369 -13.87 -3.70 -5.08
N TYR A 370 -13.23 -3.16 -4.04
CA TYR A 370 -12.23 -2.10 -4.19
C TYR A 370 -10.83 -2.71 -4.40
N PRO A 371 -10.23 -2.56 -5.59
CA PRO A 371 -8.85 -2.98 -5.81
C PRO A 371 -7.88 -2.01 -5.17
N TYR A 372 -6.88 -2.54 -4.48
CA TYR A 372 -5.88 -1.74 -3.77
C TYR A 372 -4.43 -2.00 -4.21
N SER A 373 -4.23 -2.46 -5.44
CA SER A 373 -2.89 -2.59 -6.04
C SER A 373 -2.41 -1.26 -6.64
N PRO A 374 -1.08 -1.02 -6.71
CA PRO A 374 -0.54 0.19 -7.32
C PRO A 374 -1.14 0.48 -8.69
N VAL A 375 -1.51 1.75 -8.91
CA VAL A 375 -1.95 2.31 -10.20
C VAL A 375 -3.26 1.72 -10.77
N VAL A 376 -3.81 0.64 -10.22
CA VAL A 376 -5.02 -0.03 -10.75
C VAL A 376 -6.22 0.91 -10.80
N ASN A 377 -6.35 1.81 -9.82
CA ASN A 377 -7.44 2.78 -9.75
C ASN A 377 -7.32 3.93 -10.79
N TYR A 378 -6.27 3.94 -11.62
CA TYR A 378 -6.16 4.81 -12.80
C TYR A 378 -6.63 4.13 -14.11
N ILE A 379 -7.02 2.86 -14.08
CA ILE A 379 -7.51 2.16 -15.27
C ILE A 379 -8.91 2.68 -15.62
N ASN A 380 -9.04 3.26 -16.81
CA ASN A 380 -10.33 3.70 -17.33
C ASN A 380 -11.18 2.50 -17.78
N HIS A 381 -12.49 2.59 -17.58
CA HIS A 381 -13.43 1.53 -17.94
C HIS A 381 -14.14 1.83 -19.27
N ASP A 382 -14.16 0.88 -20.19
CA ASP A 382 -14.97 0.91 -21.41
C ASP A 382 -15.82 -0.37 -21.49
N GLY A 383 -17.14 -0.21 -21.54
CA GLY A 383 -18.08 -1.33 -21.60
C GLY A 383 -18.31 -1.90 -23.01
N LYS A 384 -17.73 -1.29 -24.05
CA LYS A 384 -17.92 -1.65 -25.45
C LYS A 384 -16.64 -2.17 -26.09
N GLU A 385 -15.53 -1.45 -25.93
CA GLU A 385 -14.25 -1.76 -26.57
C GLU A 385 -13.09 -1.81 -25.55
N PRO A 386 -13.16 -2.67 -24.53
CA PRO A 386 -12.06 -2.82 -23.58
C PRO A 386 -10.84 -3.47 -24.26
N ASN A 387 -9.63 -3.05 -23.87
CA ASN A 387 -8.36 -3.68 -24.25
C ASN A 387 -7.74 -4.53 -23.11
N ALA A 388 -8.49 -4.69 -22.02
CA ALA A 388 -8.12 -5.48 -20.86
C ALA A 388 -9.38 -5.96 -20.14
N PHE A 389 -9.29 -7.11 -19.48
CA PHE A 389 -10.36 -7.65 -18.66
C PHE A 389 -9.86 -8.07 -17.28
N ILE A 390 -10.80 -8.16 -16.34
CA ILE A 390 -10.56 -8.72 -15.02
C ILE A 390 -10.88 -10.22 -15.02
N ARG A 391 -10.05 -11.01 -14.34
CA ARG A 391 -10.35 -12.41 -14.02
C ARG A 391 -9.91 -12.75 -12.60
N TRP A 392 -10.52 -13.77 -12.00
CA TRP A 392 -10.01 -14.37 -10.77
C TRP A 392 -8.59 -14.91 -11.00
N SER A 393 -7.71 -14.67 -10.03
CA SER A 393 -6.31 -15.06 -10.15
C SER A 393 -6.14 -16.58 -9.98
N GLY A 394 -5.36 -17.21 -10.85
CA GLY A 394 -4.96 -18.62 -10.69
C GLY A 394 -3.70 -18.80 -9.83
N ARG A 395 -3.25 -17.77 -9.11
CA ARG A 395 -1.99 -17.79 -8.36
C ARG A 395 -2.19 -18.31 -6.93
N LYS A 396 -1.09 -18.76 -6.31
CA LYS A 396 -1.03 -19.36 -4.96
C LYS A 396 -1.79 -18.57 -3.88
N TYR A 397 -1.80 -17.24 -3.97
CA TYR A 397 -2.40 -16.38 -2.95
C TYR A 397 -3.89 -16.09 -3.17
N HIS A 398 -4.47 -16.53 -4.27
CA HIS A 398 -5.90 -16.42 -4.49
C HIS A 398 -6.65 -17.42 -3.60
N LYS A 399 -7.64 -16.91 -2.87
CA LYS A 399 -8.55 -17.69 -2.01
C LYS A 399 -9.75 -18.15 -2.80
N SER A 400 -9.55 -19.14 -3.69
CA SER A 400 -10.63 -19.69 -4.51
C SER A 400 -11.74 -20.29 -3.66
N GLU A 401 -11.40 -20.79 -2.47
CA GLU A 401 -12.35 -21.35 -1.50
C GLU A 401 -13.38 -20.34 -0.97
N TRP A 402 -13.24 -19.04 -1.26
CA TRP A 402 -14.22 -18.01 -0.89
C TRP A 402 -15.25 -17.73 -1.98
N LEU A 403 -15.10 -18.34 -3.15
CA LEU A 403 -16.01 -18.19 -4.29
C LEU A 403 -17.06 -19.31 -4.35
N ASP A 404 -16.89 -20.36 -3.54
CA ASP A 404 -17.83 -21.47 -3.36
C ASP A 404 -18.81 -21.16 -2.21
#